data_AF-A0A370UA83-F1
#
_entry.id   AF-A0A370UA83-F1
#
_cell.length_a   1.000
_cell.length_b   1.000
_cell.length_c   1.000
_cell.angle_alpha   90.00
_cell.angle_beta   90.00
_cell.angle_gamma   90.00
#
_symmetry.space_group_name_H-M   'P 1'
#
loop_
_entity.id
_entity.type
_entity.pdbx_description
1 polymer ?
#
loop_
_entity_poly.entity_id
_entity_poly.type
_entity_poly.pdbx_seq_one_letter_code
_entity_poly.pdbx_strand_id
1 'polypeptide(L)'
;MSSPILELLPSIHVTIVGVVAAFFSAFVVFAFQKVQDAEDKKKRVLKGVEEFDTPNKYLGSPATNVRINDGLLNWKECRREVLYRAARMFSDLDKKASHGINIRQSDEPSDQEVKEVVGDLMLMLYYVFTTYPFSGISMVSTRDLNRIEEQKSKPFDESRITELQNRINFLKWNWESGRLSIIELAKRYDSIRYNEEKEITENLISEMKESFSGEVSENDIEEMVQDIKNRPVTYSSDSVRIITDYFEKVFQYEQRVIPALFEALSEYKMYNERFKIKKWSLIVIKLVIFILTLGVFIPLVTLEVLEGVPDFNWNNLLMGWFEFFVLVSTLTPYFYACLYFYRKVKGLTFD
;
A
#
# COMPACT_ATOMS: atom_id res chain seq x y z
N MET A 1 4.60 -6.41 70.31
CA MET A 1 3.49 -5.96 69.45
C MET A 1 4.11 -5.65 68.10
N SER A 2 3.68 -6.38 67.08
CA SER A 2 4.07 -6.24 65.68
C SER A 2 3.59 -4.89 65.10
N SER A 3 4.14 -4.49 63.96
CA SER A 3 3.76 -3.25 63.28
C SER A 3 2.37 -3.37 62.63
N PRO A 4 1.38 -2.55 63.04
CA PRO A 4 0.05 -2.55 62.44
C PRO A 4 0.06 -2.11 60.96
N ILE A 5 1.06 -1.30 60.57
CA ILE A 5 1.19 -0.77 59.21
C ILE A 5 1.71 -1.85 58.27
N LEU A 6 2.79 -2.55 58.66
CA LEU A 6 3.38 -3.60 57.82
C LEU A 6 2.48 -4.83 57.69
N GLU A 7 1.65 -5.12 58.69
CA GLU A 7 0.66 -6.21 58.63
C GLU A 7 -0.47 -5.92 57.64
N LEU A 8 -0.95 -4.66 57.59
CA LEU A 8 -2.10 -4.29 56.78
C LEU A 8 -1.74 -3.99 55.31
N LEU A 9 -0.52 -3.49 55.07
CA LEU A 9 -0.02 -3.09 53.75
C LEU A 9 -0.18 -4.18 52.67
N PRO A 10 0.22 -5.44 52.91
CA PRO A 10 0.03 -6.53 51.95
C PRO A 10 -1.42 -6.68 51.48
N SER A 11 -2.38 -6.67 52.41
CA SER A 11 -3.80 -6.85 52.12
C SER A 11 -4.37 -5.70 51.27
N ILE A 12 -4.00 -4.46 51.62
CA ILE A 12 -4.39 -3.26 50.87
C ILE A 12 -3.84 -3.32 49.44
N HIS A 13 -2.55 -3.63 49.28
CA HIS A 13 -1.92 -3.67 47.96
C HIS A 13 -2.44 -4.79 47.08
N VAL A 14 -2.63 -6.00 47.61
CA VAL A 14 -3.21 -7.12 46.85
C VAL A 14 -4.62 -6.76 46.35
N THR A 15 -5.43 -6.12 47.19
CA THR A 15 -6.78 -5.66 46.81
C THR A 15 -6.73 -4.63 45.69
N ILE A 16 -5.90 -3.58 45.83
CA ILE A 16 -5.79 -2.52 44.82
C ILE A 16 -5.22 -3.07 43.52
N VAL A 17 -4.18 -3.89 43.57
CA VAL A 17 -3.59 -4.54 42.39
C VAL A 17 -4.61 -5.44 41.71
N GLY A 18 -5.42 -6.20 42.46
CA GLY A 18 -6.49 -7.03 41.89
C GLY A 18 -7.52 -6.21 41.11
N VAL A 19 -7.99 -5.09 41.68
CA VAL A 19 -8.92 -4.18 41.01
C VAL A 19 -8.28 -3.56 39.76
N VAL A 20 -7.06 -3.03 39.88
CA VAL A 20 -6.32 -2.42 38.75
C VAL A 20 -6.07 -3.45 37.64
N ALA A 21 -5.68 -4.68 37.99
CA ALA A 21 -5.46 -5.76 37.04
C ALA A 21 -6.74 -6.13 36.30
N ALA A 22 -7.89 -6.21 36.98
CA ALA A 22 -9.17 -6.49 36.34
C ALA A 22 -9.55 -5.41 35.30
N PHE A 23 -9.49 -4.13 35.69
CA PHE A 23 -9.76 -3.01 34.77
C PHE A 23 -8.76 -2.96 33.62
N PHE A 24 -7.47 -3.14 33.92
CA PHE A 24 -6.42 -3.10 32.93
C PHE A 24 -6.53 -4.25 31.94
N SER A 25 -6.83 -5.47 32.39
CA SER A 25 -7.06 -6.62 31.51
C SER A 25 -8.23 -6.36 30.57
N ALA A 26 -9.36 -5.86 31.07
CA ALA A 26 -10.50 -5.51 30.22
C ALA A 26 -10.13 -4.44 29.17
N PHE A 27 -9.40 -3.41 29.59
CA PHE A 27 -8.91 -2.37 28.67
C PHE A 27 -7.94 -2.92 27.62
N VAL A 28 -6.97 -3.75 28.03
CA VAL A 28 -5.99 -4.34 27.11
C VAL A 28 -6.67 -5.23 26.09
N VAL A 29 -7.63 -6.06 26.51
CA VAL A 29 -8.40 -6.91 25.58
C VAL A 29 -9.15 -6.04 24.57
N PHE A 30 -9.88 -5.03 25.03
CA PHE A 30 -10.62 -4.12 24.15
C PHE A 30 -9.69 -3.36 23.18
N ALA A 31 -8.61 -2.77 23.69
CA ALA A 31 -7.68 -1.98 22.90
C ALA A 31 -6.94 -2.87 21.89
N PHE A 32 -6.53 -4.06 22.31
CA PHE A 32 -5.85 -5.04 21.45
C PHE A 32 -6.77 -5.47 20.31
N GLN A 33 -8.02 -5.79 20.62
CA GLN A 33 -9.03 -6.12 19.62
C GLN A 33 -9.19 -4.97 18.61
N LYS A 34 -9.29 -3.72 19.06
CA LYS A 34 -9.42 -2.56 18.13
C LYS A 34 -8.19 -2.33 17.26
N VAL A 35 -6.99 -2.50 17.80
CA VAL A 35 -5.75 -2.40 17.01
C VAL A 35 -5.67 -3.53 15.99
N GLN A 36 -6.03 -4.76 16.39
CA GLN A 36 -6.03 -5.92 15.52
C GLN A 36 -7.07 -5.80 14.40
N ASP A 37 -8.31 -5.40 14.71
CA ASP A 37 -9.37 -5.15 13.73
C ASP A 37 -8.91 -4.15 12.66
N ALA A 38 -8.24 -3.08 13.07
CA ALA A 38 -7.70 -2.07 12.15
C ALA A 38 -6.50 -2.58 11.34
N GLU A 39 -5.64 -3.41 11.94
CA GLU A 39 -4.54 -4.07 11.23
C GLU A 39 -5.07 -5.03 10.16
N ASP A 40 -6.11 -5.82 10.48
CA ASP A 40 -6.74 -6.76 9.57
C ASP A 40 -7.49 -6.04 8.45
N LYS A 41 -8.18 -4.93 8.75
CA LYS A 41 -8.77 -4.03 7.74
C LYS A 41 -7.69 -3.49 6.81
N LYS A 42 -6.57 -2.97 7.34
CA LYS A 42 -5.43 -2.50 6.55
C LYS A 42 -4.89 -3.61 5.64
N LYS A 43 -4.64 -4.81 6.15
CA LYS A 43 -4.15 -5.95 5.35
C LYS A 43 -5.11 -6.30 4.22
N ARG A 44 -6.42 -6.33 4.50
CA ARG A 44 -7.46 -6.61 3.51
C ARG A 44 -7.48 -5.56 2.40
N VAL A 45 -7.41 -4.28 2.76
CA VAL A 45 -7.38 -3.18 1.79
C VAL A 45 -6.12 -3.27 0.93
N LEU A 46 -4.95 -3.48 1.54
CA LEU A 46 -3.68 -3.61 0.81
C LEU A 46 -3.70 -4.78 -0.18
N LYS A 47 -4.27 -5.92 0.21
CA LYS A 47 -4.47 -7.06 -0.70
C LYS A 47 -5.40 -6.71 -1.86
N GLY A 48 -6.52 -6.04 -1.57
CA GLY A 48 -7.43 -5.55 -2.60
C GLY A 48 -6.77 -4.55 -3.55
N VAL A 49 -5.85 -3.71 -3.06
CA VAL A 49 -5.06 -2.77 -3.88
C VAL A 49 -4.09 -3.52 -4.79
N GLU A 50 -3.39 -4.53 -4.30
CA GLU A 50 -2.49 -5.37 -5.10
C GLU A 50 -3.24 -6.09 -6.23
N GLU A 51 -4.39 -6.70 -5.92
CA GLU A 51 -5.26 -7.32 -6.91
C GLU A 51 -5.78 -6.29 -7.92
N PHE A 52 -6.19 -5.10 -7.44
CA PHE A 52 -6.62 -4.02 -8.32
C PHE A 52 -5.50 -3.54 -9.22
N ASP A 53 -4.28 -3.34 -8.70
CA ASP A 53 -3.12 -2.83 -9.45
C ASP A 53 -2.64 -3.79 -10.53
N THR A 54 -2.71 -5.10 -10.27
CA THR A 54 -2.23 -6.13 -11.19
C THR A 54 -2.88 -5.98 -12.58
N PRO A 55 -2.09 -5.75 -13.65
CA PRO A 55 -2.62 -5.67 -15.01
C PRO A 55 -3.21 -7.00 -15.45
N ASN A 56 -4.28 -7.01 -16.25
CA ASN A 56 -4.88 -8.25 -16.78
C ASN A 56 -4.13 -8.82 -17.99
N LYS A 57 -3.31 -8.00 -18.64
CA LYS A 57 -2.56 -8.34 -19.85
C LYS A 57 -1.20 -7.66 -19.81
N TYR A 58 -0.18 -8.38 -20.29
CA TYR A 58 1.11 -7.78 -20.62
C TYR A 58 1.04 -7.12 -22.01
N LEU A 59 1.59 -5.92 -22.14
CA LEU A 59 1.48 -5.08 -23.33
C LEU A 59 2.85 -4.56 -23.79
N GLY A 60 3.89 -5.38 -23.72
CA GLY A 60 5.25 -4.99 -24.08
C GLY A 60 5.69 -5.46 -25.47
N SER A 61 6.48 -4.61 -26.13
CA SER A 61 7.31 -4.96 -27.29
C SER A 61 8.78 -5.10 -26.86
N PRO A 62 9.60 -5.96 -27.49
CA PRO A 62 11.01 -6.17 -27.13
C PRO A 62 11.91 -4.93 -27.26
N ALA A 63 11.53 -3.94 -28.08
CA ALA A 63 12.28 -2.71 -28.32
C ALA A 63 11.59 -1.55 -27.61
N THR A 64 12.09 -1.12 -26.45
CA THR A 64 11.47 -0.03 -25.68
C THR A 64 12.46 0.85 -24.93
N ASN A 65 12.09 2.12 -24.77
CA ASN A 65 12.85 3.14 -24.05
C ASN A 65 12.46 3.24 -22.56
N VAL A 66 11.45 2.49 -22.12
CA VAL A 66 10.96 2.52 -20.73
C VAL A 66 12.00 1.89 -19.81
N ARG A 67 12.73 2.73 -19.07
CA ARG A 67 13.80 2.30 -18.16
C ARG A 67 13.27 2.05 -16.75
N ILE A 68 13.54 0.84 -16.25
CA ILE A 68 13.47 0.52 -14.83
C ILE A 68 14.89 0.64 -14.29
N ASN A 69 15.08 1.55 -13.34
CA ASN A 69 16.35 1.73 -12.64
C ASN A 69 16.16 1.29 -11.20
N ASP A 70 16.91 0.28 -10.77
CA ASP A 70 16.87 -0.24 -9.40
C ASP A 70 15.45 -0.66 -8.92
N GLY A 71 14.68 -1.28 -9.83
CA GLY A 71 13.31 -1.70 -9.56
C GLY A 71 12.27 -0.57 -9.54
N LEU A 72 12.68 0.67 -9.84
CA LEU A 72 11.81 1.83 -9.95
C LEU A 72 11.63 2.25 -11.40
N LEU A 73 10.37 2.50 -11.79
CA LEU A 73 10.08 3.17 -13.05
C LEU A 73 10.68 4.58 -13.02
N ASN A 74 11.43 4.97 -14.07
CA ASN A 74 11.88 6.35 -14.22
C ASN A 74 10.70 7.27 -14.57
N TRP A 75 9.87 7.57 -13.56
CA TRP A 75 8.62 8.29 -13.70
C TRP A 75 8.81 9.69 -14.30
N LYS A 76 9.90 10.38 -13.95
CA LYS A 76 10.17 11.72 -14.48
C LYS A 76 10.40 11.70 -15.99
N GLU A 77 11.20 10.74 -16.46
CA GLU A 77 11.47 10.56 -17.89
C GLU A 77 10.22 10.08 -18.63
N CYS A 78 9.52 9.08 -18.09
CA CYS A 78 8.28 8.56 -18.68
C CYS A 78 7.20 9.64 -18.86
N ARG A 79 7.04 10.53 -17.88
CA ARG A 79 6.13 11.67 -18.00
C ARG A 79 6.49 12.61 -19.15
N ARG A 80 7.77 12.89 -19.33
CA ARG A 80 8.26 13.88 -20.29
C ARG A 80 8.40 13.32 -21.71
N GLU A 81 8.83 12.08 -21.84
CA GLU A 81 9.18 11.48 -23.14
C GLU A 81 8.07 10.58 -23.68
N VAL A 82 7.31 9.91 -22.82
CA VAL A 82 6.28 8.94 -23.26
C VAL A 82 4.90 9.58 -23.27
N LEU A 83 4.38 9.96 -22.10
CA LEU A 83 3.01 10.51 -21.98
C LEU A 83 2.84 11.83 -22.74
N TYR A 84 3.82 12.71 -22.62
CA TYR A 84 3.77 13.99 -23.32
C TYR A 84 3.83 13.81 -24.84
N ARG A 85 4.66 12.89 -25.34
CA ARG A 85 4.79 12.62 -26.77
C ARG A 85 3.52 11.97 -27.32
N ALA A 86 2.95 11.01 -26.60
CA ALA A 86 1.67 10.39 -26.94
C ALA A 86 0.51 11.42 -26.98
N ALA A 87 0.44 12.30 -25.98
CA ALA A 87 -0.58 13.35 -25.93
C ALA A 87 -0.35 14.49 -26.94
N ARG A 88 0.85 14.61 -27.51
CA ARG A 88 1.19 15.70 -28.45
C ARG A 88 1.09 15.34 -29.92
N MET A 89 1.31 14.08 -30.28
CA MET A 89 1.44 13.63 -31.66
C MET A 89 0.24 14.07 -32.54
N PHE A 90 -0.97 14.03 -31.97
CA PHE A 90 -2.20 14.48 -32.63
C PHE A 90 -2.93 15.59 -31.86
N SER A 91 -2.16 16.46 -31.16
CA SER A 91 -2.71 17.49 -30.25
C SER A 91 -3.59 18.54 -30.90
N ASP A 92 -3.58 18.64 -32.22
CA ASP A 92 -4.51 19.45 -32.98
C ASP A 92 -5.97 19.01 -32.73
N LEU A 93 -6.22 17.71 -32.54
CA LEU A 93 -7.54 17.16 -32.23
C LEU A 93 -8.07 17.69 -30.89
N ASP A 94 -7.27 17.59 -29.82
CA ASP A 94 -7.65 18.06 -28.49
C ASP A 94 -7.78 19.59 -28.43
N LYS A 95 -6.90 20.33 -29.12
CA LYS A 95 -6.96 21.80 -29.18
C LYS A 95 -8.18 22.30 -29.95
N LYS A 96 -8.53 21.64 -31.04
CA LYS A 96 -9.75 21.93 -31.79
C LYS A 96 -10.99 21.65 -30.96
N ALA A 97 -11.05 20.52 -30.28
CA ALA A 97 -12.18 20.17 -29.42
C ALA A 97 -12.33 21.13 -28.22
N SER A 98 -11.23 21.50 -27.57
CA SER A 98 -11.26 22.30 -26.34
C SER A 98 -11.36 23.81 -26.59
N HIS A 99 -10.75 24.32 -27.66
CA HIS A 99 -10.60 25.77 -27.89
C HIS A 99 -11.13 26.24 -29.26
N GLY A 100 -11.64 25.33 -30.10
CA GLY A 100 -12.06 25.66 -31.47
C GLY A 100 -10.93 26.07 -32.41
N ILE A 101 -9.66 25.89 -32.01
CA ILE A 101 -8.50 26.31 -32.79
C ILE A 101 -8.16 25.22 -33.82
N ASN A 102 -8.25 25.58 -35.10
CA ASN A 102 -7.84 24.73 -36.21
C ASN A 102 -6.34 25.00 -36.49
N ILE A 103 -5.47 24.20 -35.90
CA ILE A 103 -4.03 24.27 -36.17
C ILE A 103 -3.76 23.36 -37.37
N ARG A 104 -3.03 23.85 -38.38
CA ARG A 104 -2.52 22.98 -39.44
C ARG A 104 -1.60 21.94 -38.79
N GLN A 105 -1.89 20.65 -39.01
CA GLN A 105 -1.01 19.57 -38.60
C GLN A 105 0.43 19.87 -39.03
N SER A 106 1.39 19.64 -38.13
CA SER A 106 2.77 19.40 -38.56
C SER A 106 2.80 18.14 -39.42
N ASP A 107 3.91 17.90 -40.14
CA ASP A 107 4.11 16.73 -40.98
C ASP A 107 3.55 15.44 -40.34
N GLU A 108 2.84 14.63 -41.13
CA GLU A 108 2.19 13.40 -40.66
C GLU A 108 3.25 12.45 -40.09
N PRO A 109 3.08 11.94 -38.84
CA PRO A 109 4.07 11.09 -38.22
C PRO A 109 4.24 9.78 -38.99
N SER A 110 5.48 9.29 -39.07
CA SER A 110 5.76 8.02 -39.74
C SER A 110 5.18 6.83 -38.98
N ASP A 111 4.87 5.75 -39.70
CA ASP A 111 4.36 4.50 -39.10
C ASP A 111 5.28 3.95 -38.00
N GLN A 112 6.60 4.05 -38.20
CA GLN A 112 7.59 3.62 -37.22
C GLN A 112 7.51 4.46 -35.94
N GLU A 113 7.34 5.78 -36.07
CA GLU A 113 7.20 6.67 -34.92
C GLU A 113 5.92 6.39 -34.13
N VAL A 114 4.80 6.13 -34.82
CA VAL A 114 3.53 5.75 -34.18
C VAL A 114 3.69 4.47 -33.36
N LYS A 115 4.33 3.43 -33.92
CA LYS A 115 4.58 2.17 -33.21
C LYS A 115 5.46 2.33 -31.99
N GLU A 116 6.53 3.12 -32.10
CA GLU A 116 7.44 3.39 -30.98
C GLU A 116 6.70 4.07 -29.83
N VAL A 117 5.92 5.11 -30.13
CA VAL A 117 5.20 5.86 -29.09
C VAL A 117 4.10 5.02 -28.43
N VAL A 118 3.34 4.23 -29.19
CA VAL A 118 2.34 3.33 -28.60
C VAL A 118 2.98 2.21 -27.80
N GLY A 119 4.07 1.61 -28.30
CA GLY A 119 4.80 0.57 -27.58
C GLY A 119 5.36 1.06 -26.25
N ASP A 120 5.99 2.24 -26.25
CA ASP A 120 6.50 2.88 -25.03
C ASP A 120 5.35 3.25 -24.08
N LEU A 121 4.23 3.78 -24.61
CA LEU A 121 3.05 4.10 -23.80
C LEU A 121 2.50 2.86 -23.11
N MET A 122 2.16 1.80 -23.84
CA MET A 122 1.58 0.59 -23.28
C MET A 122 2.48 -0.06 -22.22
N LEU A 123 3.79 -0.10 -22.47
CA LEU A 123 4.74 -0.64 -21.50
C LEU A 123 4.87 0.23 -20.26
N MET A 124 4.87 1.56 -20.44
CA MET A 124 4.87 2.52 -19.34
C MET A 124 3.63 2.35 -18.47
N LEU A 125 2.45 2.24 -19.08
CA LEU A 125 1.20 1.97 -18.39
C LEU A 125 1.29 0.66 -17.59
N TYR A 126 1.79 -0.43 -18.19
CA TYR A 126 2.02 -1.68 -17.46
C TYR A 126 2.92 -1.48 -16.22
N TYR A 127 4.11 -0.88 -16.39
CA TYR A 127 5.06 -0.72 -15.29
C TYR A 127 4.64 0.28 -14.23
N VAL A 128 3.79 1.25 -14.55
CA VAL A 128 3.25 2.18 -13.55
C VAL A 128 2.56 1.40 -12.43
N PHE A 129 1.68 0.45 -12.76
CA PHE A 129 0.95 -0.30 -11.72
C PHE A 129 1.74 -1.46 -11.10
N THR A 130 2.76 -2.00 -11.78
CA THR A 130 3.56 -3.12 -11.25
C THR A 130 4.81 -2.67 -10.49
N THR A 131 5.09 -1.37 -10.40
CA THR A 131 6.27 -0.82 -9.69
C THR A 131 5.86 0.15 -8.60
N TYR A 132 6.78 0.41 -7.67
CA TYR A 132 6.57 1.39 -6.61
C TYR A 132 6.14 2.77 -7.19
N PRO A 133 5.12 3.43 -6.63
CA PRO A 133 4.47 3.15 -5.34
C PRO A 133 3.29 2.17 -5.40
N PHE A 134 2.93 1.65 -6.56
CA PHE A 134 1.85 0.69 -6.73
C PHE A 134 2.27 -0.71 -6.27
N SER A 135 1.29 -1.60 -6.12
CA SER A 135 1.48 -2.92 -5.53
C SER A 135 1.24 -4.07 -6.51
N GLY A 136 0.99 -3.79 -7.79
CA GLY A 136 0.63 -4.81 -8.77
C GLY A 136 1.70 -5.89 -8.94
N ILE A 137 1.25 -7.08 -9.29
CA ILE A 137 2.11 -8.23 -9.57
C ILE A 137 2.53 -8.17 -11.03
N SER A 138 3.84 -8.32 -11.30
CA SER A 138 4.31 -8.44 -12.68
C SER A 138 3.95 -9.81 -13.24
N MET A 139 3.28 -9.84 -14.38
CA MET A 139 3.00 -11.06 -15.16
C MET A 139 4.23 -11.56 -15.93
N VAL A 140 5.29 -10.77 -16.01
CA VAL A 140 6.51 -11.09 -16.77
C VAL A 140 7.70 -11.15 -15.83
N SER A 141 8.51 -12.21 -15.98
CA SER A 141 9.80 -12.34 -15.32
C SER A 141 10.81 -11.40 -15.98
N THR A 142 11.04 -10.24 -15.38
CA THR A 142 12.08 -9.29 -15.79
C THR A 142 13.36 -9.54 -15.00
N ARG A 143 14.52 -9.14 -15.53
CA ARG A 143 15.81 -9.24 -14.81
C ARG A 143 15.80 -8.46 -13.49
N ASP A 144 15.00 -7.41 -13.41
CA ASP A 144 14.86 -6.55 -12.23
C ASP A 144 13.71 -6.95 -11.30
N LEU A 145 13.03 -8.08 -11.53
CA LEU A 145 11.86 -8.49 -10.73
C LEU A 145 12.16 -8.50 -9.22
N ASN A 146 13.30 -9.03 -8.82
CA ASN A 146 13.71 -9.06 -7.40
C ASN A 146 13.82 -7.65 -6.80
N ARG A 147 14.35 -6.69 -7.56
CA ARG A 147 14.47 -5.29 -7.12
C ARG A 147 13.11 -4.61 -7.07
N ILE A 148 12.24 -4.87 -8.04
CA ILE A 148 10.86 -4.36 -8.03
C ILE A 148 10.13 -4.84 -6.77
N GLU A 149 10.21 -6.13 -6.45
CA GLU A 149 9.60 -6.70 -5.25
C GLU A 149 10.21 -6.13 -3.96
N GLU A 150 11.53 -5.93 -3.92
CA GLU A 150 12.20 -5.25 -2.80
C GLU A 150 11.65 -3.84 -2.58
N GLN A 151 11.50 -3.04 -3.64
CA GLN A 151 10.94 -1.69 -3.54
C GLN A 151 9.47 -1.70 -3.08
N LYS A 152 8.66 -2.67 -3.53
CA LYS A 152 7.26 -2.83 -3.11
C LYS A 152 7.11 -3.29 -1.66
N SER A 153 8.08 -4.05 -1.14
CA SER A 153 8.09 -4.56 0.23
C SER A 153 8.22 -3.46 1.30
N LYS A 154 8.63 -2.25 0.89
CA LYS A 154 8.71 -1.09 1.77
C LYS A 154 7.36 -0.81 2.45
N PRO A 155 7.36 -0.36 3.72
CA PRO A 155 6.14 -0.06 4.46
C PRO A 155 5.20 0.87 3.69
N PHE A 156 3.91 0.55 3.72
CA PHE A 156 2.89 1.42 3.13
C PHE A 156 2.60 2.59 4.09
N ASP A 157 3.23 3.73 3.84
CA ASP A 157 3.20 4.94 4.65
C ASP A 157 2.51 6.13 3.94
N GLU A 158 2.39 7.27 4.63
CA GLU A 158 1.78 8.49 4.09
C GLU A 158 2.55 9.04 2.87
N SER A 159 3.87 8.85 2.83
CA SER A 159 4.71 9.25 1.70
C SER A 159 4.34 8.46 0.44
N ARG A 160 4.15 7.14 0.57
CA ARG A 160 3.70 6.27 -0.52
C ARG A 160 2.30 6.65 -1.02
N ILE A 161 1.37 6.99 -0.13
CA ILE A 161 0.03 7.48 -0.53
C ILE A 161 0.14 8.79 -1.32
N THR A 162 0.97 9.72 -0.85
CA THR A 162 1.18 11.02 -1.52
C THR A 162 1.76 10.82 -2.92
N GLU A 163 2.73 9.93 -3.07
CA GLU A 163 3.29 9.58 -4.38
C GLU A 163 2.25 8.91 -5.30
N LEU A 164 1.39 8.02 -4.77
CA LEU A 164 0.27 7.44 -5.51
C LEU A 164 -0.67 8.52 -6.03
N GLN A 165 -1.12 9.42 -5.16
CA GLN A 165 -1.98 10.56 -5.51
C GLN A 165 -1.34 11.41 -6.61
N ASN A 166 -0.06 11.76 -6.47
CA ASN A 166 0.65 12.57 -7.45
C ASN A 166 0.69 11.89 -8.83
N ARG A 167 0.95 10.59 -8.89
CA ARG A 167 0.99 9.84 -10.15
C ARG A 167 -0.39 9.70 -10.79
N ILE A 168 -1.40 9.35 -10.00
CA ILE A 168 -2.79 9.21 -10.46
C ILE A 168 -3.33 10.54 -10.97
N ASN A 169 -3.15 11.63 -10.23
CA ASN A 169 -3.58 12.96 -10.64
C ASN A 169 -2.93 13.40 -11.95
N PHE A 170 -1.63 13.09 -12.13
CA PHE A 170 -0.93 13.41 -13.37
C PHE A 170 -1.46 12.59 -14.56
N LEU A 171 -1.70 11.28 -14.38
CA LEU A 171 -2.26 10.42 -15.43
C LEU A 171 -3.66 10.87 -15.83
N LYS A 172 -4.49 11.20 -14.85
CA LYS A 172 -5.83 11.75 -15.06
C LYS A 172 -5.78 13.05 -15.86
N TRP A 173 -4.95 14.00 -15.44
CA TRP A 173 -4.78 15.27 -16.16
C TRP A 173 -4.30 15.04 -17.60
N ASN A 174 -3.36 14.12 -17.82
CA ASN A 174 -2.87 13.80 -19.16
C ASN A 174 -3.96 13.21 -20.05
N TRP A 175 -4.80 12.32 -19.51
CA TRP A 175 -5.96 11.80 -20.22
C TRP A 175 -6.98 12.89 -20.52
N GLU A 176 -7.39 13.68 -19.52
CA GLU A 176 -8.39 14.74 -19.70
C GLU A 176 -7.96 15.79 -20.73
N SER A 177 -6.66 16.08 -20.83
CA SER A 177 -6.11 17.07 -21.76
C SER A 177 -5.68 16.53 -23.14
N GLY A 178 -5.44 15.23 -23.26
CA GLY A 178 -4.87 14.60 -24.47
C GLY A 178 -5.64 13.37 -24.96
N ARG A 179 -6.86 13.14 -24.48
CA ARG A 179 -7.64 11.93 -24.77
C ARG A 179 -7.81 11.68 -26.26
N LEU A 180 -8.16 12.69 -27.05
CA LEU A 180 -8.41 12.51 -28.48
C LEU A 180 -7.12 12.15 -29.20
N SER A 181 -5.99 12.79 -28.85
CA SER A 181 -4.68 12.45 -29.40
C SER A 181 -4.29 11.02 -29.11
N ILE A 182 -4.44 10.58 -27.86
CA ILE A 182 -4.06 9.24 -27.43
C ILE A 182 -4.94 8.18 -28.10
N ILE A 183 -6.24 8.44 -28.26
CA ILE A 183 -7.16 7.54 -28.96
C ILE A 183 -6.82 7.47 -30.45
N GLU A 184 -6.55 8.60 -31.11
CA GLU A 184 -6.17 8.61 -32.53
C GLU A 184 -4.85 7.86 -32.74
N LEU A 185 -3.87 8.08 -31.86
CA LEU A 185 -2.61 7.36 -31.87
C LEU A 185 -2.83 5.83 -31.80
N ALA A 186 -3.70 5.37 -30.90
CA ALA A 186 -4.03 3.96 -30.78
C ALA A 186 -4.72 3.40 -32.03
N LYS A 187 -5.65 4.16 -32.63
CA LYS A 187 -6.31 3.76 -33.90
C LYS A 187 -5.34 3.65 -35.06
N ARG A 188 -4.42 4.60 -35.20
CA ARG A 188 -3.38 4.57 -36.23
C ARG A 188 -2.47 3.36 -36.05
N TYR A 189 -2.07 3.07 -34.83
CA TYR A 189 -1.30 1.88 -34.52
C TYR A 189 -2.03 0.58 -34.89
N ASP A 190 -3.31 0.43 -34.54
CA ASP A 190 -4.10 -0.75 -34.89
C ASP A 190 -4.24 -0.90 -36.42
N SER A 191 -4.40 0.23 -37.13
CA SER A 191 -4.47 0.25 -38.60
C SER A 191 -3.14 -0.18 -39.25
N ILE A 192 -2.02 0.31 -38.71
CA ILE A 192 -0.68 -0.06 -39.20
C ILE A 192 -0.46 -1.56 -39.00
N ARG A 193 -0.71 -2.09 -37.79
CA ARG A 193 -0.54 -3.52 -37.50
C ARG A 193 -1.40 -4.41 -38.42
N TYR A 194 -2.65 -4.00 -38.64
CA TYR A 194 -3.55 -4.71 -39.53
C TYR A 194 -3.00 -4.76 -40.97
N ASN A 195 -2.46 -3.65 -41.46
CA ASN A 195 -1.86 -3.59 -42.79
C ASN A 195 -0.59 -4.46 -42.90
N GLU A 196 0.26 -4.47 -41.87
CA GLU A 196 1.46 -5.32 -41.84
C GLU A 196 1.12 -6.81 -41.81
N GLU A 197 0.14 -7.22 -41.01
CA GLU A 197 -0.31 -8.61 -41.00
C GLU A 197 -0.90 -9.01 -42.34
N LYS A 198 -1.65 -8.10 -42.98
CA LYS A 198 -2.18 -8.31 -44.32
C LYS A 198 -1.06 -8.48 -45.33
N GLU A 199 -0.04 -7.64 -45.32
CA GLU A 199 1.12 -7.73 -46.20
C GLU A 199 1.91 -9.03 -45.98
N ILE A 200 2.15 -9.41 -44.71
CA ILE A 200 2.79 -10.70 -44.37
C ILE A 200 1.96 -11.86 -44.91
N THR A 201 0.64 -11.81 -44.77
CA THR A 201 -0.27 -12.86 -45.26
C THR A 201 -0.25 -12.93 -46.79
N GLU A 202 -0.25 -11.79 -47.48
CA GLU A 202 -0.15 -11.72 -48.95
C GLU A 202 1.21 -12.22 -49.46
N ASN A 203 2.30 -11.90 -48.76
CA ASN A 203 3.64 -12.41 -49.07
C ASN A 203 3.73 -13.93 -48.86
N LEU A 204 3.21 -14.45 -47.74
CA LEU A 204 3.13 -15.90 -47.48
C LEU A 204 2.32 -16.62 -48.56
N ILE A 205 1.19 -16.04 -48.99
CA ILE A 205 0.38 -16.58 -50.08
C ILE A 205 1.18 -16.60 -51.39
N SER A 206 1.95 -15.53 -51.67
CA SER A 206 2.75 -15.42 -52.89
C SER A 206 3.92 -16.40 -52.90
N GLU A 207 4.69 -16.50 -51.82
CA GLU A 207 5.79 -17.48 -51.66
C GLU A 207 5.26 -18.92 -51.77
N MET A 208 4.11 -19.20 -51.18
CA MET A 208 3.46 -20.51 -51.30
C MET A 208 3.07 -20.81 -52.76
N LYS A 209 2.47 -19.86 -53.48
CA LYS A 209 2.14 -20.04 -54.90
C LYS A 209 3.37 -20.26 -55.79
N GLU A 210 4.48 -19.55 -55.51
CA GLU A 210 5.73 -19.75 -56.23
C GLU A 210 6.36 -21.11 -55.94
N SER A 211 6.38 -21.53 -54.68
CA SER A 211 6.98 -22.81 -54.25
C SER A 211 6.25 -24.06 -54.73
N PHE A 212 4.94 -23.98 -55.02
CA PHE A 212 4.14 -25.09 -55.58
C PHE A 212 3.94 -25.02 -57.10
N SER A 213 4.61 -24.10 -57.80
CA SER A 213 4.43 -23.91 -59.24
C SER A 213 4.83 -25.16 -60.04
N GLY A 214 3.83 -25.92 -60.50
CA GLY A 214 3.98 -27.09 -61.37
C GLY A 214 3.86 -28.47 -60.72
N GLU A 215 3.77 -28.58 -59.39
CA GLU A 215 3.67 -29.87 -58.67
C GLU A 215 2.27 -30.18 -58.08
N VAL A 216 1.45 -29.16 -57.86
CA VAL A 216 0.15 -29.27 -57.17
C VAL A 216 -0.97 -28.72 -58.06
N SER A 217 -2.19 -29.27 -57.96
CA SER A 217 -3.33 -28.80 -58.75
C SER A 217 -3.78 -27.40 -58.31
N GLU A 218 -4.27 -26.58 -59.25
CA GLU A 218 -4.73 -25.21 -58.95
C GLU A 218 -5.84 -25.17 -57.88
N ASN A 219 -6.71 -26.18 -57.86
CA ASN A 219 -7.78 -26.30 -56.86
C ASN A 219 -7.23 -26.51 -55.45
N ASP A 220 -6.19 -27.33 -55.27
CA ASP A 220 -5.59 -27.57 -53.96
C ASP A 220 -4.86 -26.32 -53.45
N ILE A 221 -4.22 -25.56 -54.36
CA ILE A 221 -3.59 -24.27 -54.04
C ILE A 221 -4.65 -23.25 -53.60
N GLU A 222 -5.80 -23.18 -54.27
CA GLU A 222 -6.90 -22.29 -53.88
C GLU A 222 -7.50 -22.64 -52.51
N GLU A 223 -7.66 -23.94 -52.20
CA GLU A 223 -8.14 -24.40 -50.89
C GLU A 223 -7.16 -24.00 -49.77
N MET A 224 -5.85 -24.20 -49.97
CA MET A 224 -4.81 -23.78 -49.02
C MET A 224 -4.75 -22.25 -48.82
N VAL A 225 -4.93 -21.48 -49.90
CA VAL A 225 -5.01 -20.01 -49.81
C VAL A 225 -6.22 -19.56 -49.01
N GLN A 226 -7.37 -20.23 -49.18
CA GLN A 226 -8.54 -19.91 -48.38
C GLN A 226 -8.38 -20.27 -46.92
N ASP A 227 -7.73 -21.40 -46.61
CA ASP A 227 -7.40 -21.75 -45.24
C ASP A 227 -6.52 -20.69 -44.57
N ILE A 228 -5.53 -20.14 -45.29
CA ILE A 228 -4.69 -19.05 -44.77
C ILE A 228 -5.49 -17.76 -44.57
N LYS A 229 -6.34 -17.39 -45.54
CA LYS A 229 -7.20 -16.19 -45.42
C LYS A 229 -8.25 -16.30 -44.32
N ASN A 230 -8.71 -17.51 -44.04
CA ASN A 230 -9.70 -17.80 -43.00
C ASN A 230 -9.08 -17.92 -41.61
N ARG A 231 -7.74 -17.92 -41.47
CA ARG A 231 -7.10 -17.87 -40.15
C ARG A 231 -7.47 -16.56 -39.48
N PRO A 232 -7.94 -16.60 -38.22
CA PRO A 232 -8.23 -15.38 -37.48
C PRO A 232 -6.95 -14.55 -37.35
N VAL A 233 -7.06 -13.26 -37.63
CA VAL A 233 -5.98 -12.28 -37.45
C VAL A 233 -5.49 -12.37 -36.01
N THR A 234 -4.23 -12.77 -35.83
CA THR A 234 -3.68 -13.13 -34.51
C THR A 234 -3.53 -11.90 -33.62
N TYR A 235 -3.36 -10.71 -34.21
CA TYR A 235 -3.16 -9.45 -33.49
C TYR A 235 -4.26 -8.41 -33.71
N SER A 236 -5.53 -8.78 -33.56
CA SER A 236 -6.58 -7.79 -33.27
C SER A 236 -6.39 -7.22 -31.84
N SER A 237 -5.26 -6.58 -31.56
CA SER A 237 -5.07 -5.82 -30.33
C SER A 237 -5.97 -4.60 -30.45
N ASP A 238 -7.07 -4.57 -29.71
CA ASP A 238 -7.90 -3.39 -29.55
C ASP A 238 -7.14 -2.41 -28.62
N SER A 239 -6.13 -1.73 -29.17
CA SER A 239 -5.24 -0.84 -28.44
C SER A 239 -6.02 0.34 -27.86
N VAL A 240 -7.05 0.78 -28.58
CA VAL A 240 -7.99 1.80 -28.11
C VAL A 240 -8.67 1.37 -26.82
N ARG A 241 -9.28 0.18 -26.77
CA ARG A 241 -9.92 -0.34 -25.55
C ARG A 241 -8.90 -0.54 -24.44
N ILE A 242 -7.75 -1.14 -24.74
CA ILE A 242 -6.70 -1.38 -23.74
C ILE A 242 -6.27 -0.09 -23.03
N ILE A 243 -5.96 0.96 -23.81
CA ILE A 243 -5.53 2.24 -23.26
C ILE A 243 -6.70 2.93 -22.53
N THR A 244 -7.92 2.83 -23.06
CA THR A 244 -9.11 3.39 -22.41
C THR A 244 -9.37 2.73 -21.05
N ASP A 245 -9.41 1.40 -20.99
CA ASP A 245 -9.59 0.61 -19.77
C ASP A 245 -8.52 0.98 -18.72
N TYR A 246 -7.30 1.24 -19.17
CA TYR A 246 -6.22 1.68 -18.29
C TYR A 246 -6.52 3.03 -17.65
N PHE A 247 -6.90 4.03 -18.44
CA PHE A 247 -7.21 5.34 -17.89
C PHE A 247 -8.49 5.33 -17.06
N GLU A 248 -9.50 4.54 -17.42
CA GLU A 248 -10.67 4.28 -16.57
C GLU A 248 -10.27 3.71 -15.20
N LYS A 249 -9.32 2.76 -15.17
CA LYS A 249 -8.73 2.25 -13.93
C LYS A 249 -8.06 3.35 -13.11
N VAL A 250 -7.38 4.33 -13.73
CA VAL A 250 -6.81 5.50 -13.05
C VAL A 250 -7.89 6.32 -12.35
N PHE A 251 -9.02 6.61 -13.02
CA PHE A 251 -10.15 7.32 -12.38
C PHE A 251 -10.75 6.52 -11.23
N GLN A 252 -10.93 5.21 -11.41
CA GLN A 252 -11.43 4.33 -10.35
C GLN A 252 -10.47 4.28 -9.15
N TYR A 253 -9.16 4.35 -9.39
CA TYR A 253 -8.14 4.37 -8.34
C TYR A 253 -8.29 5.58 -7.43
N GLU A 254 -8.44 6.78 -8.00
CA GLU A 254 -8.69 8.03 -7.27
C GLU A 254 -9.97 7.95 -6.42
N GLN A 255 -11.06 7.43 -7.00
CA GLN A 255 -12.37 7.44 -6.36
C GLN A 255 -12.56 6.35 -5.29
N ARG A 256 -11.93 5.19 -5.47
CA ARG A 256 -12.22 4.00 -4.63
C ARG A 256 -11.02 3.54 -3.83
N VAL A 257 -9.83 3.52 -4.44
CA VAL A 257 -8.64 2.91 -3.83
C VAL A 257 -7.95 3.85 -2.86
N ILE A 258 -7.69 5.09 -3.28
CA ILE A 258 -7.01 6.10 -2.46
C ILE A 258 -7.78 6.39 -1.15
N PRO A 259 -9.11 6.61 -1.15
CA PRO A 259 -9.85 6.85 0.08
C PRO A 259 -9.84 5.65 1.03
N ALA A 260 -10.01 4.42 0.50
CA ALA A 260 -9.99 3.20 1.30
C ALA A 260 -8.61 2.96 1.96
N LEU A 261 -7.52 3.21 1.21
CA LEU A 261 -6.16 3.16 1.74
C LEU A 261 -5.96 4.18 2.86
N PHE A 262 -6.36 5.43 2.62
CA PHE A 262 -6.20 6.50 3.59
C PHE A 262 -6.98 6.22 4.88
N GLU A 263 -8.24 5.77 4.76
CA GLU A 263 -9.07 5.41 5.90
C GLU A 263 -8.44 4.28 6.72
N ALA A 264 -8.05 3.17 6.08
CA ALA A 264 -7.51 2.01 6.78
C ALA A 264 -6.15 2.31 7.45
N LEU A 265 -5.29 3.09 6.80
CA LEU A 265 -3.98 3.48 7.37
C LEU A 265 -4.14 4.48 8.50
N SER A 266 -5.03 5.47 8.34
CA SER A 266 -5.34 6.45 9.38
C SER A 266 -5.96 5.79 10.61
N GLU A 267 -6.92 4.87 10.42
CA GLU A 267 -7.56 4.15 11.51
C GLU A 267 -6.56 3.29 12.30
N TYR A 268 -5.70 2.54 11.59
CA TYR A 268 -4.63 1.77 12.22
C TYR A 268 -3.65 2.66 12.99
N LYS A 269 -3.18 3.76 12.37
CA LYS A 269 -2.28 4.73 13.01
C LYS A 269 -2.93 5.34 14.25
N MET A 270 -4.17 5.79 14.14
CA MET A 270 -4.94 6.37 15.23
C MET A 270 -5.06 5.41 16.40
N TYR A 271 -5.49 4.16 16.20
CA TYR A 271 -5.64 3.22 17.32
C TYR A 271 -4.29 2.82 17.92
N ASN A 272 -3.28 2.56 17.08
CA ASN A 272 -1.95 2.20 17.57
C ASN A 272 -1.32 3.35 18.38
N GLU A 273 -1.45 4.60 17.92
CA GLU A 273 -0.95 5.79 18.61
C GLU A 273 -1.81 6.22 19.80
N ARG A 274 -3.13 6.05 19.74
CA ARG A 274 -4.04 6.43 20.84
C ARG A 274 -3.92 5.47 22.01
N PHE A 275 -3.90 4.17 21.73
CA PHE A 275 -3.86 3.18 22.79
C PHE A 275 -2.44 2.92 23.31
N LYS A 276 -1.39 3.06 22.49
CA LYS A 276 0.03 2.78 22.85
C LYS A 276 0.17 1.55 23.75
N ILE A 277 -0.57 0.48 23.44
CA ILE A 277 -0.85 -0.64 24.35
C ILE A 277 0.46 -1.19 24.90
N LYS A 278 1.44 -1.44 24.03
CA LYS A 278 2.78 -1.93 24.42
C LYS A 278 3.45 -1.05 25.48
N LYS A 279 3.38 0.28 25.34
CA LYS A 279 4.00 1.22 26.29
C LYS A 279 3.28 1.18 27.63
N TRP A 280 1.95 1.25 27.63
CA TRP A 280 1.16 1.26 28.87
C TRP A 280 1.22 -0.08 29.60
N SER A 281 1.15 -1.21 28.89
CA SER A 281 1.31 -2.54 29.48
C SER A 281 2.64 -2.71 30.18
N LEU A 282 3.75 -2.26 29.58
CA LEU A 282 5.06 -2.33 30.23
C LEU A 282 5.14 -1.44 31.48
N ILE A 283 4.50 -0.27 31.48
CA ILE A 283 4.46 0.61 32.65
C ILE A 283 3.66 -0.04 33.78
N VAL A 284 2.48 -0.58 33.49
CA VAL A 284 1.62 -1.24 34.47
C VAL A 284 2.31 -2.46 35.07
N ILE A 285 2.95 -3.31 34.25
CA ILE A 285 3.71 -4.47 34.74
C ILE A 285 4.82 -4.04 35.69
N LYS A 286 5.61 -3.02 35.33
CA LYS A 286 6.68 -2.49 36.20
C LYS A 286 6.14 -1.97 37.53
N LEU A 287 5.01 -1.28 37.50
CA LEU A 287 4.36 -0.73 38.68
C LEU A 287 3.83 -1.84 39.60
N VAL A 288 3.21 -2.87 39.04
CA VAL A 288 2.74 -4.05 39.79
C VAL A 288 3.92 -4.77 40.45
N ILE A 289 5.01 -5.03 39.72
CA ILE A 289 6.21 -5.66 40.30
C ILE A 289 6.78 -4.81 41.43
N PHE A 290 6.89 -3.50 41.25
CA PHE A 290 7.36 -2.58 42.29
C PHE A 290 6.51 -2.65 43.56
N ILE A 291 5.18 -2.62 43.42
CA ILE A 291 4.23 -2.72 44.54
C ILE A 291 4.31 -4.08 45.23
N LEU A 292 4.37 -5.18 44.46
CA LEU A 292 4.47 -6.52 45.06
C LEU A 292 5.77 -6.64 45.86
N THR A 293 6.90 -6.18 45.32
CA THR A 293 8.19 -6.28 46.01
C THR A 293 8.24 -5.41 47.26
N LEU A 294 7.91 -4.11 47.16
CA LEU A 294 8.06 -3.16 48.28
C LEU A 294 6.86 -3.12 49.24
N GLY A 295 5.65 -3.35 48.74
CA GLY A 295 4.42 -3.25 49.55
C GLY A 295 3.91 -4.59 50.07
N VAL A 296 4.35 -5.71 49.51
CA VAL A 296 3.91 -7.05 49.95
C VAL A 296 5.09 -7.86 50.47
N PHE A 297 6.09 -8.16 49.63
CA PHE A 297 7.20 -9.04 50.01
C PHE A 297 8.07 -8.46 51.12
N ILE A 298 8.52 -7.21 51.00
CA ILE A 298 9.38 -6.59 52.00
C ILE A 298 8.68 -6.52 53.37
N PRO A 299 7.43 -6.01 53.49
CA PRO A 299 6.69 -6.04 54.76
C PRO A 299 6.57 -7.44 55.38
N LEU A 300 6.20 -8.45 54.58
CA LEU A 300 6.05 -9.82 55.07
C LEU A 300 7.37 -10.42 55.55
N VAL A 301 8.45 -10.27 54.77
CA VAL A 301 9.78 -10.77 55.14
C VAL A 301 10.30 -10.04 56.37
N THR A 302 10.10 -8.72 56.45
CA THR A 302 10.53 -7.92 57.60
C THR A 302 9.76 -8.31 58.87
N LEU A 303 8.46 -8.57 58.79
CA LEU A 303 7.68 -9.08 59.92
C LEU A 303 8.23 -10.44 60.38
N GLU A 304 8.33 -11.42 59.48
CA GLU A 304 8.76 -12.79 59.81
C GLU A 304 10.18 -12.84 60.40
N VAL A 305 11.12 -12.10 59.81
CA VAL A 305 12.52 -12.11 60.24
C VAL A 305 12.69 -11.43 61.60
N LEU A 306 11.98 -10.32 61.85
CA LEU A 306 12.12 -9.55 63.09
C LEU A 306 11.29 -10.12 64.24
N GLU A 307 10.19 -10.84 63.97
CA GLU A 307 9.48 -11.61 64.98
C GLU A 307 10.34 -12.75 65.56
N GLY A 308 11.26 -13.30 64.76
CA GLY A 308 12.22 -14.32 65.20
C GLY A 308 13.35 -13.82 66.10
N VAL A 309 13.46 -12.50 66.33
CA VAL A 309 14.54 -11.90 67.14
C VAL A 309 14.05 -11.63 68.57
N PRO A 310 14.64 -12.27 69.61
CA PRO A 310 14.31 -11.98 71.00
C PRO A 310 14.57 -10.50 71.34
N ASP A 311 13.67 -9.88 72.11
CA ASP A 311 13.75 -8.49 72.59
C ASP A 311 13.70 -7.38 71.53
N PHE A 312 13.23 -7.68 70.32
CA PHE A 312 13.06 -6.67 69.27
C PHE A 312 11.97 -5.65 69.60
N ASN A 313 12.32 -4.35 69.55
CA ASN A 313 11.38 -3.25 69.82
C ASN A 313 10.93 -2.56 68.52
N TRP A 314 9.70 -2.86 68.09
CA TRP A 314 9.03 -2.24 66.94
C TRP A 314 8.85 -0.72 67.08
N ASN A 315 8.78 -0.19 68.31
CA ASN A 315 8.60 1.25 68.56
C ASN A 315 9.90 2.07 68.41
N ASN A 316 10.99 1.46 67.92
CA ASN A 316 12.21 2.19 67.64
C ASN A 316 12.00 3.19 66.49
N LEU A 317 12.60 4.38 66.62
CA LEU A 317 12.53 5.46 65.64
C LEU A 317 12.91 5.00 64.22
N LEU A 318 13.94 4.16 64.07
CA LEU A 318 14.35 3.64 62.77
C LEU A 318 13.30 2.75 62.10
N MET A 319 12.59 1.93 62.89
CA MET A 319 11.51 1.10 62.36
C MET A 319 10.28 1.92 62.02
N GLY A 320 9.90 2.88 62.88
CA GLY A 320 8.83 3.82 62.55
C GLY A 320 9.10 4.55 61.23
N TRP A 321 10.33 5.04 61.00
CA TRP A 321 10.71 5.66 59.73
C TRP A 321 10.63 4.70 58.55
N PHE A 322 11.07 3.45 58.71
CA PHE A 322 10.98 2.43 57.67
C PHE A 322 9.53 2.12 57.30
N GLU A 323 8.65 1.93 58.28
CA GLU A 323 7.22 1.68 58.07
C GLU A 323 6.54 2.81 57.30
N PHE A 324 6.77 4.06 57.72
CA PHE A 324 6.26 5.23 57.01
C PHE A 324 6.86 5.37 55.61
N PHE A 325 8.15 5.06 55.43
CA PHE A 325 8.78 5.09 54.12
C PHE A 325 8.16 4.07 53.17
N VAL A 326 7.98 2.82 53.61
CA VAL A 326 7.35 1.76 52.81
C VAL A 326 5.90 2.17 52.49
N LEU A 327 5.14 2.64 53.47
CA LEU A 327 3.77 3.10 53.28
C LEU A 327 3.67 4.23 52.25
N VAL A 328 4.46 5.29 52.40
CA VAL A 328 4.41 6.46 51.52
C VAL A 328 4.90 6.10 50.12
N SER A 329 6.02 5.37 50.00
CA SER A 329 6.59 5.01 48.70
C SER A 329 5.68 4.11 47.87
N THR A 330 4.90 3.23 48.52
CA THR A 330 4.01 2.28 47.85
C THR A 330 2.60 2.82 47.64
N LEU A 331 2.10 3.74 48.48
CA LEU A 331 0.78 4.36 48.30
C LEU A 331 0.78 5.58 47.36
N THR A 332 1.87 6.36 47.32
CA THR A 332 1.98 7.55 46.47
C THR A 332 1.68 7.28 44.98
N PRO A 333 2.14 6.16 44.38
CA PRO A 333 1.80 5.82 43.00
C PRO A 333 0.29 5.75 42.73
N TYR A 334 -0.52 5.24 43.66
CA TYR A 334 -1.97 5.16 43.48
C TYR A 334 -2.62 6.53 43.51
N PHE A 335 -2.25 7.37 44.49
CA PHE A 335 -2.77 8.74 44.58
C PHE A 335 -2.40 9.56 43.34
N TYR A 336 -1.17 9.42 42.86
CA TYR A 336 -0.73 10.03 41.61
C TYR A 336 -1.56 9.55 40.42
N ALA A 337 -1.76 8.24 40.29
CA ALA A 337 -2.56 7.67 39.20
C ALA A 337 -4.02 8.18 39.25
N CYS A 338 -4.67 8.15 40.41
CA CYS A 338 -6.03 8.66 40.58
C CYS A 338 -6.13 10.15 40.20
N LEU A 339 -5.18 10.97 40.64
CA LEU A 339 -5.16 12.40 40.31
C LEU A 339 -4.88 12.65 38.82
N TYR A 340 -4.01 11.84 38.22
CA TYR A 340 -3.75 11.88 36.78
C TYR A 340 -4.99 11.52 35.97
N PHE A 341 -5.66 10.40 36.30
CA PHE A 341 -6.88 9.97 35.63
C PHE A 341 -8.02 10.96 35.84
N TYR A 342 -8.21 11.49 37.04
CA TYR A 342 -9.21 12.52 37.32
C TYR A 342 -9.01 13.77 36.44
N ARG A 343 -7.77 14.28 36.35
CA ARG A 343 -7.44 15.42 35.47
C ARG A 343 -7.68 15.10 34.00
N LYS A 344 -7.31 13.90 33.56
CA LYS A 344 -7.56 13.40 32.19
C LYS A 344 -9.04 13.34 31.88
N VAL A 345 -9.86 12.75 32.75
CA VAL A 345 -11.31 12.59 32.56
C VAL A 345 -12.01 13.94 32.59
N LYS A 346 -11.64 14.83 33.52
CA LYS A 346 -12.20 16.19 33.60
C LYS A 346 -11.91 17.02 32.34
N GLY A 347 -10.79 16.76 31.67
CA GLY A 347 -10.42 17.42 30.42
C GLY A 347 -11.03 16.80 29.16
N LEU A 348 -11.80 15.71 29.27
CA LEU A 348 -12.54 15.16 28.13
C LEU A 348 -13.84 15.95 27.99
N THR A 349 -13.93 16.82 26.98
CA THR A 349 -15.20 17.34 26.50
C THR A 349 -15.82 16.30 25.59
N PHE A 350 -17.00 15.81 25.98
CA PHE A 350 -17.89 15.06 25.11
C PHE A 350 -18.90 16.08 24.58
N ASP A 351 -18.52 16.75 23.49
CA ASP A 351 -19.44 17.56 22.70
C ASP A 351 -20.20 16.67 21.70
#